data_AF-A0A5K1BUD0-F1
#
_entry.id   AF-A0A5K1BUD0-F1
#
_cell.length_a   1.000
_cell.length_b   1.000
_cell.length_c   1.000
_cell.angle_alpha   90.00
_cell.angle_beta   90.00
_cell.angle_gamma   90.00
#
_symmetry.space_group_name_H-M   'P 1'
#
loop_
_entity.id
_entity.type
_entity.pdbx_description
1 polymer ?
#
loop_
_entity_poly.entity_id
_entity_poly.type
_entity_poly.pdbx_seq_one_letter_code
_entity_poly.pdbx_strand_id
1 'polypeptide(L)'
;IINWQDTDISVFPGVISLSAGLLMWATSLSPVRKNYFELFFYTHQLYIVFVIFFALHVGYFIFCAAAGAIFLFVLDRFLRFCQSRTAVDVLSAKCLACEAIELTLSKPQSITST
;
A
#
# COMPACT_ATOMS: atom_id res chain seq x y z
N ILE A 1 -8.73 -29.34 -14.64
CA ILE A 1 -9.57 -28.23 -14.12
C ILE A 1 -8.71 -26.98 -13.84
N ILE A 2 -7.46 -27.15 -13.40
CA ILE A 2 -6.46 -26.07 -13.39
C ILE A 2 -5.47 -26.35 -14.52
N ASN A 3 -5.58 -25.65 -15.65
CA ASN A 3 -4.60 -25.73 -16.73
C ASN A 3 -4.09 -24.32 -17.02
N TRP A 4 -2.77 -24.16 -17.09
CA TRP A 4 -2.14 -22.93 -17.57
C TRP A 4 -2.23 -22.94 -19.09
N GLN A 5 -3.11 -22.11 -19.65
CA GLN A 5 -3.20 -21.89 -21.09
C GLN A 5 -2.56 -20.55 -21.42
N ASP A 6 -1.61 -20.54 -22.35
CA ASP A 6 -0.89 -19.36 -22.85
C ASP A 6 -1.75 -18.44 -23.75
N THR A 7 -3.08 -18.49 -23.59
CA THR A 7 -4.01 -17.58 -24.25
C THR A 7 -4.13 -16.30 -23.43
N ASP A 8 -4.21 -15.13 -24.09
CA ASP A 8 -4.23 -13.75 -23.57
C ASP A 8 -4.93 -13.46 -22.24
N ILE A 9 -5.82 -14.34 -21.76
CA ILE A 9 -6.48 -14.25 -20.47
C ILE A 9 -6.39 -15.61 -19.77
N SER A 10 -5.62 -15.67 -18.68
CA SER A 10 -5.36 -16.91 -17.95
C SER A 10 -6.21 -16.99 -16.68
N VAL A 11 -7.00 -18.07 -16.51
CA VAL A 11 -7.95 -18.19 -15.39
C VAL A 11 -7.23 -18.37 -14.05
N PHE A 12 -6.13 -19.14 -14.02
CA PHE A 12 -5.45 -19.46 -12.78
C PHE A 12 -4.81 -18.23 -12.09
N PRO A 13 -4.03 -17.38 -12.80
CA PRO A 13 -3.61 -16.08 -12.27
C PRO A 13 -4.76 -15.17 -11.86
N GLY A 14 -5.87 -15.21 -12.60
CA GLY A 14 -7.08 -14.47 -12.26
C GLY A 14 -7.65 -14.86 -10.90
N VAL A 15 -7.73 -16.16 -10.59
CA VAL A 15 -8.22 -16.65 -9.30
C VAL A 15 -7.28 -16.22 -8.15
N ILE A 16 -5.97 -16.24 -8.37
CA ILE A 16 -5.00 -15.80 -7.36
C ILE A 16 -5.11 -14.30 -7.13
N SER A 17 -5.16 -13.50 -8.20
CA SER A 17 -5.34 -12.05 -8.11
C SER A 17 -6.66 -11.69 -7.42
N LEU A 18 -7.77 -12.34 -7.79
CA LEU A 18 -9.08 -12.10 -7.19
C LEU A 18 -9.10 -12.46 -5.70
N SER A 19 -8.50 -13.59 -5.30
CA SER A 19 -8.46 -13.98 -3.89
C SER A 19 -7.61 -13.01 -3.06
N ALA A 20 -6.45 -12.57 -3.56
CA ALA A 20 -5.66 -11.53 -2.92
C ALA A 20 -6.43 -10.21 -2.78
N GLY A 21 -7.12 -9.77 -3.85
CA GLY A 21 -7.94 -8.56 -3.85
C GLY A 21 -9.11 -8.62 -2.86
N LEU A 22 -9.79 -9.76 -2.75
CA LEU A 22 -10.87 -9.97 -1.78
C LEU A 22 -10.37 -9.96 -0.35
N LEU A 23 -9.22 -10.59 -0.08
CA LEU A 23 -8.58 -10.55 1.25
C LEU A 23 -8.21 -9.12 1.65
N MET A 24 -7.59 -8.37 0.74
CA MET A 24 -7.28 -6.96 0.96
C MET A 24 -8.55 -6.16 1.24
N TRP A 25 -9.60 -6.32 0.43
CA TRP A 25 -10.85 -5.58 0.58
C TRP A 25 -11.56 -5.88 1.91
N ALA A 26 -11.64 -7.16 2.29
CA ALA A 26 -12.26 -7.58 3.53
C ALA A 26 -11.57 -6.95 4.75
N THR A 27 -10.24 -6.87 4.75
CA THR A 27 -9.49 -6.24 5.84
C THR A 27 -9.47 -4.72 5.77
N SER A 28 -9.78 -4.10 4.62
CA SER A 28 -9.99 -2.64 4.50
C SER A 28 -11.25 -2.15 5.21
N LEU A 29 -12.21 -3.03 5.51
CA LEU A 29 -13.49 -2.66 6.10
C LEU A 29 -13.30 -1.94 7.44
N SER A 30 -14.10 -0.90 7.68
CA SER A 30 -13.97 -0.02 8.85
C SER A 30 -13.87 -0.74 10.21
N PRO A 31 -14.63 -1.81 10.49
CA PRO A 31 -14.50 -2.53 11.75
C PRO A 31 -13.14 -3.23 11.90
N VAL A 32 -12.64 -3.84 10.83
CA VAL A 32 -11.36 -4.58 10.88
C VAL A 32 -10.20 -3.60 10.94
N ARG A 33 -10.18 -2.58 10.09
CA ARG A 33 -9.09 -1.60 10.04
C ARG A 33 -8.90 -0.81 11.34
N LYS A 34 -10.00 -0.47 12.04
CA LYS A 34 -9.94 0.29 13.30
C LYS A 34 -9.49 -0.56 14.50
N ASN A 35 -9.89 -1.83 14.54
CA ASN A 35 -9.60 -2.73 15.67
C ASN A 35 -8.31 -3.55 15.47
N TYR A 36 -7.95 -3.85 14.22
CA TYR A 36 -6.83 -4.71 13.83
C TYR A 36 -5.98 -4.06 12.74
N PHE A 37 -5.36 -2.93 13.08
CA PHE A 37 -4.58 -2.15 12.11
C PHE A 37 -3.41 -2.93 11.52
N GLU A 38 -2.70 -3.74 12.32
CA GLU A 38 -1.59 -4.57 11.83
C GLU A 38 -2.04 -5.60 10.79
N LEU A 39 -3.18 -6.27 11.04
CA LEU A 39 -3.75 -7.23 10.09
C LEU A 39 -4.10 -6.54 8.78
N PHE A 40 -4.78 -5.39 8.85
CA PHE A 40 -5.05 -4.55 7.68
C PHE A 40 -3.77 -4.21 6.93
N PHE A 41 -2.74 -3.73 7.64
CA PHE A 41 -1.49 -3.29 7.03
C PHE A 41 -0.74 -4.42 6.33
N TYR A 42 -0.60 -5.58 6.97
CA TYR A 42 0.10 -6.73 6.39
C TYR A 42 -0.66 -7.34 5.23
N THR A 43 -1.98 -7.51 5.36
CA THR A 43 -2.80 -8.04 4.26
C THR A 43 -2.86 -7.07 3.08
N HIS A 44 -2.77 -5.76 3.30
CA HIS A 44 -2.66 -4.81 2.19
C HIS A 44 -1.35 -4.93 1.42
N GLN A 45 -0.26 -5.44 2.01
CA GLN A 45 0.98 -5.69 1.25
C GLN A 45 0.82 -6.76 0.17
N LEU A 46 -0.27 -7.55 0.21
CA LEU A 46 -0.64 -8.46 -0.88
C LEU A 46 -0.94 -7.72 -2.20
N TYR A 47 -1.00 -6.38 -2.22
CA TYR A 47 -1.12 -5.61 -3.46
C TYR A 47 -0.01 -5.96 -4.47
N ILE A 48 1.19 -6.33 -4.00
CA ILE A 48 2.29 -6.76 -4.88
C ILE A 48 1.91 -8.05 -5.59
N VAL A 49 1.39 -9.03 -4.84
CA VAL A 49 0.88 -10.31 -5.37
C VAL A 49 -0.26 -10.02 -6.34
N PHE A 50 -1.21 -9.17 -5.95
CA PHE A 50 -2.32 -8.76 -6.80
C PHE A 50 -1.85 -8.20 -8.14
N VAL A 51 -0.90 -7.24 -8.15
CA VAL A 51 -0.39 -6.58 -9.36
C VAL A 51 0.34 -7.56 -10.27
N ILE A 52 1.18 -8.45 -9.73
CA ILE A 52 1.91 -9.46 -10.52
C ILE A 52 0.93 -10.43 -11.18
N PHE A 53 0.02 -11.01 -10.40
CA PHE A 53 -0.95 -11.96 -10.94
C PHE A 53 -2.01 -11.28 -11.82
N PHE A 54 -2.31 -10.00 -11.59
CA PHE A 54 -3.13 -9.19 -12.49
C PHE A 54 -2.43 -9.04 -13.85
N ALA A 55 -1.14 -8.72 -13.87
CA ALA A 55 -0.36 -8.62 -15.11
C ALA A 55 -0.27 -9.96 -15.87
N LEU A 56 -0.24 -11.09 -15.16
CA LEU A 56 -0.27 -12.43 -15.77
C LEU A 56 -1.69 -12.85 -16.20
N HIS A 57 -2.72 -12.28 -15.57
CA HIS A 57 -4.12 -12.57 -15.86
C HIS A 57 -4.63 -11.78 -17.06
N VAL A 58 -4.30 -10.48 -17.12
CA VAL A 58 -4.79 -9.59 -18.16
C VAL A 58 -3.79 -9.50 -19.30
N GLY A 59 -4.25 -9.72 -20.52
CA GLY A 59 -3.42 -9.59 -21.71
C GLY A 59 -2.81 -8.20 -21.88
N TYR A 60 -1.84 -8.10 -22.79
CA TYR A 60 -1.00 -6.91 -23.02
C TYR A 60 -1.78 -5.59 -23.08
N PHE A 61 -2.90 -5.55 -23.82
CA PHE A 61 -3.68 -4.33 -24.03
C PHE A 61 -4.24 -3.73 -22.73
N ILE A 62 -4.81 -4.58 -21.87
CA ILE A 62 -5.40 -4.14 -20.59
C ILE A 62 -4.30 -3.79 -19.59
N PHE A 63 -3.20 -4.54 -19.58
CA PHE A 63 -2.05 -4.21 -18.74
C PHE A 63 -1.46 -2.84 -19.11
N CYS A 64 -1.31 -2.54 -20.40
CA CYS A 64 -0.81 -1.23 -20.86
C CYS A 64 -1.65 -0.06 -20.37
N ALA A 65 -2.98 -0.21 -20.30
CA ALA A 65 -3.87 0.82 -19.77
C ALA A 65 -3.63 1.10 -18.27
N ALA A 66 -3.33 0.06 -17.48
CA ALA A 66 -3.04 0.17 -16.06
C ALA A 66 -1.57 0.50 -15.75
N ALA A 67 -0.65 0.18 -16.66
CA ALA A 67 0.80 0.26 -16.44
C ALA A 67 1.26 1.66 -16.06
N GLY A 68 0.70 2.71 -16.69
CA GLY A 68 1.03 4.10 -16.34
C GLY A 68 0.67 4.44 -14.90
N ALA A 69 -0.51 4.03 -14.43
CA ALA A 69 -0.94 4.26 -13.05
C ALA A 69 -0.09 3.47 -12.05
N ILE A 70 0.22 2.20 -12.36
CA ILE A 70 1.10 1.35 -11.54
C ILE A 70 2.50 1.96 -11.44
N PHE A 71 3.05 2.46 -12.55
CA PHE A 71 4.36 3.11 -12.56
C PHE A 71 4.40 4.35 -11.68
N LEU A 72 3.42 5.25 -11.80
CA LEU A 72 3.33 6.45 -10.97
C LEU A 72 3.18 6.11 -9.48
N PHE A 73 2.40 5.08 -9.16
CA PHE A 73 2.25 4.59 -7.79
C PHE A 73 3.57 4.09 -7.20
N VAL A 74 4.35 3.30 -7.95
CA VAL A 74 5.67 2.81 -7.52
C VAL A 74 6.65 3.97 -7.37
N LEU A 75 6.64 4.94 -8.30
CA LEU A 75 7.50 6.11 -8.23
C LEU A 75 7.21 6.97 -7.01
N ASP A 76 5.94 7.29 -6.73
CA ASP A 76 5.54 8.03 -5.52
C ASP A 76 6.00 7.30 -4.25
N ARG A 77 5.81 5.97 -4.20
CA ARG A 77 6.27 5.15 -3.07
C ARG A 77 7.79 5.24 -2.87
N PHE A 78 8.55 5.18 -3.96
CA PHE A 78 10.01 5.29 -3.91
C PHE A 78 10.45 6.67 -3.43
N LEU A 79 9.84 7.74 -3.93
CA LEU A 79 10.14 9.10 -3.48
C LEU A 79 9.82 9.29 -1.99
N ARG A 80 8.67 8.78 -1.52
CA ARG A 80 8.34 8.79 -0.08
C ARG A 80 9.34 8.02 0.75
N PHE A 81 9.84 6.89 0.27
CA PHE A 81 10.88 6.13 0.97
C PHE A 81 12.20 6.91 1.07
N CYS A 82 12.59 7.62 0.01
CA CYS A 82 13.75 8.50 0.04
C CYS A 82 13.57 9.69 1.00
N GLN A 83 12.38 10.29 1.04
CA GLN A 83 12.06 11.44 1.89
C GLN A 83 11.83 11.07 3.37
N SER A 84 11.29 9.88 3.66
CA SER A 84 10.86 9.45 5.00
C SER A 84 12.03 9.05 5.94
N ARG A 85 13.27 9.37 5.60
CA ARG A 85 14.45 8.97 6.39
C ARG A 85 14.77 9.89 7.57
N THR A 86 14.06 11.00 7.72
CA THR A 86 14.26 11.91 8.85
C THR A 86 13.42 11.46 10.04
N ALA A 87 13.97 10.56 10.86
CA ALA A 87 13.43 10.29 12.18
C ALA A 87 13.70 11.52 13.08
N VAL A 88 12.65 12.04 13.71
CA VAL A 88 12.73 13.09 14.73
C VAL A 88 12.20 12.54 16.04
N ASP A 89 12.85 12.88 17.14
CA ASP A 89 12.44 12.43 18.46
C ASP A 89 11.21 13.22 18.94
N VAL A 90 10.28 12.54 19.59
CA VAL A 90 9.14 13.18 20.25
C VAL A 90 9.61 13.69 21.62
N LEU A 91 9.59 15.02 21.82
CA LEU A 91 9.99 15.67 23.07
C LEU A 91 8.85 15.71 24.10
N SER A 92 7.60 15.88 23.65
CA SER A 92 6.43 15.92 24.53
C SER A 92 5.15 15.56 23.78
N ALA A 93 4.21 14.93 24.48
CA ALA A 93 2.86 14.66 24.00
C ALA A 93 1.87 15.12 25.07
N LYS A 94 0.95 16.02 24.73
CA LYS A 94 -0.12 16.50 25.63
C LYS A 94 -1.49 16.24 25.02
N CYS A 95 -2.41 15.71 25.81
CA CYS A 95 -3.80 15.58 25.41
C CYS A 95 -4.55 16.86 25.84
N LEU A 96 -5.14 17.56 24.88
CA LEU A 96 -5.96 18.74 25.11
C LEU A 96 -7.38 18.30 25.46
N ALA A 97 -8.09 19.14 26.23
CA ALA A 97 -9.47 18.89 26.64
C ALA A 97 -10.47 18.78 25.46
N CYS A 98 -10.05 19.14 24.24
CA CYS A 98 -10.80 19.03 23.01
C CYS A 98 -10.52 17.74 22.19
N GLU A 99 -10.01 16.67 22.82
CA GLU A 99 -9.57 15.41 22.17
C GLU A 99 -8.43 15.56 21.15
N ALA A 100 -7.81 16.74 21.06
CA ALA A 100 -6.63 16.96 20.25
C ALA A 100 -5.36 16.53 21.00
N ILE A 101 -4.36 16.05 20.27
CA ILE A 101 -3.05 15.68 20.82
C ILE A 101 -2.01 16.69 20.30
N GLU A 102 -1.38 17.41 21.21
CA GLU A 102 -0.23 18.27 20.92
C GLU A 102 1.05 17.44 21.02
N LEU A 103 1.78 17.33 19.90
CA LEU A 103 3.07 16.63 19.81
C LEU A 103 4.19 17.63 19.56
N THR A 104 5.12 17.75 20.50
CA THR A 104 6.35 18.55 20.35
C THR A 104 7.47 17.63 19.85
N LEU A 105 8.01 17.92 18.66
CA LEU A 105 9.08 17.14 18.01
C LEU A 105 10.42 17.88 18.10
N SER A 106 11.53 17.14 18.12
CA SER A 106 12.86 17.72 18.04
C SER A 106 13.12 18.29 16.64
N LYS A 107 13.76 19.46 16.58
CA LYS A 107 14.10 20.10 15.30
C LYS A 107 15.21 19.28 14.62
N PRO A 108 15.01 18.77 13.39
CA PRO A 108 16.06 18.02 12.71
C PRO A 108 17.21 18.96 12.32
N GLN A 109 18.45 18.49 12.50
CA GLN A 109 19.67 19.29 12.28
C GLN A 109 19.84 19.81 10.85
N SER A 110 19.15 19.21 9.86
CA SER A 110 19.20 19.63 8.46
C SER A 110 18.46 20.95 8.18
N ILE A 111 17.65 21.46 9.12
CA ILE A 111 16.91 22.72 8.98
C ILE A 111 17.61 23.80 9.83
N THR A 112 18.91 23.98 9.63
CA THR A 112 19.64 25.05 10.33
C THR A 112 19.34 26.39 9.66
N SER A 113 18.62 27.25 10.38
CA SER A 113 18.43 28.67 10.05
C SER A 113 19.73 29.39 10.36
N THR A 114 20.52 29.69 9.33
CA THR A 114 21.53 30.76 9.35
C THR A 114 20.85 32.11 9.47
#